data_AF-A0A3D0TJN8-F1
#
_entry.id   AF-A0A3D0TJN8-F1
#
_cell.length_a   1.000
_cell.length_b   1.000
_cell.length_c   1.000
_cell.angle_alpha   90.00
_cell.angle_beta   90.00
_cell.angle_gamma   90.00
#
_symmetry.space_group_name_H-M   'P 1'
#
loop_
_entity.id
_entity.type
_entity.pdbx_description
1 polymer ?
#
loop_
_entity_poly.entity_id
_entity_poly.type
_entity_poly.pdbx_seq_one_letter_code
_entity_poly.pdbx_strand_id
1 'polypeptide(L)'
;MLLLGGCKTIDVKGKPDLLPYMQKPVAFLTIKSPDNLQKVWPELMGQVELHLKDMPTLGRVTGFKERNLKLDSNPKLRSGFRTYLSTLTLTGISEKNLALKLEEELNSPLFLLLDFVSFPCTKECPSNVQWVIRLKLIEAHSGDLIFQVRLQHKLDEDEKTAEAYNELAAKLTTKVVDEFASGFIVPWHRWRFEHLKPESVRKLRSEIGI
;
A
#
# COMPACT_ATOMS: atom_id res chain seq x y z
N MET A 1 26.71 -18.81 18.46
CA MET A 1 26.40 -18.56 17.04
C MET A 1 25.43 -17.37 17.00
N LEU A 2 25.96 -16.16 16.80
CA LEU A 2 25.16 -14.94 16.71
C LEU A 2 24.68 -14.82 15.26
N LEU A 3 23.41 -15.14 15.01
CA LEU A 3 22.75 -14.82 13.74
C LEU A 3 22.63 -13.29 13.67
N LEU A 4 23.49 -12.65 12.87
CA LEU A 4 23.40 -11.24 12.53
C LEU A 4 22.19 -11.06 11.62
N GLY A 5 21.00 -10.97 12.21
CA GLY A 5 19.78 -10.66 11.47
C GLY A 5 19.84 -9.23 10.93
N GLY A 6 19.64 -9.07 9.63
CA GLY A 6 19.57 -7.80 8.94
C GLY A 6 18.71 -6.79 9.69
N CYS A 7 19.21 -5.56 9.80
CA CYS A 7 18.54 -4.49 10.54
C CYS A 7 17.27 -4.07 9.79
N LYS A 8 16.11 -4.31 10.40
CA LYS A 8 14.78 -3.99 9.87
C LYS A 8 14.25 -2.74 10.55
N THR A 9 13.82 -1.77 9.76
CA THR A 9 13.16 -0.57 10.26
C THR A 9 11.77 -0.45 9.66
N ILE A 10 10.75 -0.42 10.52
CA ILE A 10 9.35 -0.18 10.14
C ILE A 10 8.99 1.25 10.54
N ASP A 11 8.35 1.96 9.63
CA ASP A 11 7.89 3.34 9.78
C ASP A 11 6.40 3.39 9.41
N VAL A 12 5.59 3.97 10.30
CA VAL A 12 4.14 4.12 10.10
C VAL A 12 3.81 5.61 10.07
N LYS A 13 3.09 6.03 9.04
CA LYS A 13 2.65 7.41 8.85
C LYS A 13 1.19 7.45 8.49
N GLY A 14 0.46 8.44 8.96
CA GLY A 14 -0.94 8.59 8.60
C GLY A 14 -1.53 9.92 9.01
N LYS A 15 -2.70 10.24 8.43
CA LYS A 15 -3.53 11.33 8.90
C LYS A 15 -3.95 11.08 10.35
N PRO A 16 -4.17 12.15 11.13
CA PRO A 16 -4.55 12.00 12.52
C PRO A 16 -5.89 11.26 12.62
N ASP A 17 -6.89 11.60 11.81
CA ASP A 17 -8.19 10.92 11.81
C ASP A 17 -8.35 10.00 10.59
N LEU A 18 -8.50 8.70 10.86
CA LEU A 18 -8.70 7.67 9.83
C LEU A 18 -10.17 7.34 9.61
N LEU A 19 -11.06 7.79 10.50
CA LEU A 19 -12.49 7.45 10.48
C LEU A 19 -13.18 7.73 9.14
N PRO A 20 -12.94 8.86 8.46
CA PRO A 20 -13.56 9.13 7.15
C PRO A 20 -13.15 8.16 6.03
N TYR A 21 -12.12 7.34 6.25
CA TYR A 21 -11.55 6.43 5.26
C TYR A 21 -11.86 4.96 5.53
N MET A 22 -12.41 4.65 6.71
CA MET A 22 -12.80 3.30 7.10
C MET A 22 -13.94 2.78 6.24
N GLN A 23 -13.90 1.48 5.91
CA GLN A 23 -14.94 0.76 5.17
C GLN A 23 -15.26 1.33 3.78
N LYS A 24 -14.48 2.29 3.27
CA LYS A 24 -14.61 2.78 1.91
C LYS A 24 -14.06 1.76 0.91
N PRO A 25 -14.65 1.66 -0.29
CA PRO A 25 -14.11 0.79 -1.34
C PRO A 25 -12.68 1.18 -1.69
N VAL A 26 -11.79 0.20 -1.85
CA VAL A 26 -10.39 0.39 -2.21
C VAL A 26 -10.06 -0.36 -3.49
N ALA A 27 -9.24 0.24 -4.36
CA ALA A 27 -8.64 -0.46 -5.49
C ALA A 27 -7.21 -0.86 -5.13
N PHE A 28 -6.93 -2.16 -5.18
CA PHE A 28 -5.61 -2.68 -4.91
C PHE A 28 -4.70 -2.48 -6.13
N LEU A 29 -3.62 -1.73 -5.92
CA LEU A 29 -2.62 -1.40 -6.91
C LEU A 29 -1.28 -2.03 -6.52
N THR A 30 -0.55 -2.50 -7.52
CA THR A 30 0.81 -3.03 -7.35
C THR A 30 1.68 -2.46 -8.44
N ILE A 31 2.95 -2.20 -8.11
CA ILE A 31 3.98 -1.92 -9.10
C ILE A 31 4.26 -3.15 -9.98
N LYS A 32 5.08 -2.96 -11.02
CA LYS A 32 5.66 -4.06 -11.78
C LYS A 32 6.48 -4.96 -10.85
N SER A 33 6.43 -6.27 -11.08
CA SER A 33 7.23 -7.24 -10.34
C SER A 33 8.73 -6.90 -10.40
N PRO A 34 9.44 -6.94 -9.27
CA PRO A 34 10.90 -6.95 -9.27
C PRO A 34 11.43 -8.14 -10.07
N ASP A 35 12.54 -7.97 -10.79
CA ASP A 35 13.05 -8.98 -11.72
C ASP A 35 13.31 -10.34 -11.04
N ASN A 36 13.82 -10.33 -9.82
CA ASN A 36 14.09 -11.55 -9.04
C ASN A 36 12.83 -12.21 -8.47
N LEU A 37 11.68 -11.53 -8.49
CA LEU A 37 10.42 -12.03 -7.95
C LEU A 37 9.38 -12.35 -9.03
N GLN A 38 9.67 -12.15 -10.32
CA GLN A 38 8.68 -12.27 -11.40
C GLN A 38 7.88 -13.58 -11.37
N LYS A 39 8.54 -14.70 -11.05
CA LYS A 39 7.91 -16.04 -10.99
C LYS A 39 6.90 -16.18 -9.86
N VAL A 40 7.21 -15.63 -8.68
CA VAL A 40 6.40 -15.76 -7.45
C VAL A 40 5.45 -14.58 -7.24
N TRP A 41 5.66 -13.48 -7.95
CA TRP A 41 4.90 -12.24 -7.79
C TRP A 41 3.38 -12.41 -7.92
N PRO A 42 2.84 -13.15 -8.92
CA PRO A 42 1.39 -13.31 -9.04
C PRO A 42 0.76 -14.00 -7.82
N GLU A 43 1.43 -15.02 -7.28
CA GLU A 43 0.97 -15.73 -6.09
C GLU A 43 1.06 -14.85 -4.85
N LEU A 44 2.18 -14.15 -4.67
CA LEU A 44 2.38 -13.22 -3.56
C LEU A 44 1.32 -12.10 -3.56
N MET A 45 1.04 -11.48 -4.71
CA MET A 45 -0.02 -10.47 -4.82
C MET A 45 -1.41 -11.07 -4.60
N GLY A 46 -1.61 -12.35 -4.96
CA GLY A 46 -2.78 -13.15 -4.63
C GLY A 46 -3.03 -13.23 -3.13
N GLN A 47 -2.00 -13.60 -2.37
CA GLN A 47 -2.07 -13.71 -0.91
C GLN A 47 -2.31 -12.36 -0.26
N VAL A 48 -1.63 -11.31 -0.73
CA VAL A 48 -1.86 -9.93 -0.26
C VAL A 48 -3.31 -9.50 -0.50
N GLU A 49 -3.84 -9.72 -1.70
CA GLU A 49 -5.23 -9.37 -2.02
C GLU A 49 -6.24 -10.09 -1.11
N LEU A 50 -6.04 -11.39 -0.86
CA LEU A 50 -6.91 -12.15 0.05
C LEU A 50 -6.88 -11.57 1.45
N HIS A 51 -5.68 -11.29 1.98
CA HIS A 51 -5.52 -10.67 3.29
C HIS A 51 -6.27 -9.33 3.34
N LEU A 52 -6.06 -8.45 2.34
CA LEU A 52 -6.73 -7.15 2.26
C LEU A 52 -8.27 -7.27 2.21
N LYS A 53 -8.80 -8.29 1.52
CA LYS A 53 -10.25 -8.55 1.44
C LYS A 53 -10.85 -8.98 2.76
N ASP A 54 -10.07 -9.67 3.59
CA ASP A 54 -10.52 -10.13 4.91
C ASP A 54 -10.41 -9.05 5.99
N MET A 55 -9.85 -7.87 5.67
CA MET A 55 -9.71 -6.76 6.62
C MET A 55 -11.05 -6.06 6.89
N PRO A 56 -11.54 -6.04 8.15
CA PRO A 56 -12.84 -5.43 8.48
C PRO A 56 -12.83 -3.90 8.41
N THR A 57 -11.64 -3.30 8.35
CA THR A 57 -11.44 -1.84 8.31
C THR A 57 -11.48 -1.29 6.89
N LEU A 58 -11.38 -2.16 5.87
CA LEU A 58 -11.51 -1.81 4.46
C LEU A 58 -12.93 -2.11 3.97
N GLY A 59 -13.38 -1.36 2.97
CA GLY A 59 -14.60 -1.67 2.25
C GLY A 59 -14.35 -2.75 1.19
N ARG A 60 -15.16 -2.75 0.14
CA ARG A 60 -14.95 -3.62 -1.02
C ARG A 60 -13.55 -3.39 -1.61
N VAL A 61 -12.76 -4.47 -1.72
CA VAL A 61 -11.45 -4.45 -2.38
C VAL A 61 -11.57 -4.87 -3.84
N THR A 62 -11.36 -3.94 -4.77
CA THR A 62 -11.17 -4.23 -6.19
C THR A 62 -9.76 -4.79 -6.40
N GLY A 63 -9.70 -6.10 -6.59
CA GLY A 63 -8.47 -6.87 -6.74
C GLY A 63 -7.79 -6.75 -8.11
N PHE A 64 -6.61 -7.37 -8.27
CA PHE A 64 -5.86 -7.36 -9.54
C PHE A 64 -6.61 -8.07 -10.66
N LYS A 65 -7.34 -9.16 -10.39
CA LYS A 65 -8.12 -9.86 -11.44
C LYS A 65 -9.24 -8.99 -11.98
N GLU A 66 -10.06 -8.41 -11.09
CA GLU A 66 -11.17 -7.52 -11.46
C GLU A 66 -10.66 -6.27 -12.19
N ARG A 67 -9.60 -5.64 -11.64
CA ARG A 67 -8.95 -4.49 -12.26
C ARG A 67 -8.42 -4.83 -13.65
N ASN A 68 -7.67 -5.92 -13.80
CA ASN A 68 -7.07 -6.29 -15.08
C ASN A 68 -8.15 -6.56 -16.14
N LEU A 69 -9.28 -7.18 -15.78
CA LEU A 69 -10.42 -7.34 -16.69
C LEU A 69 -10.94 -5.99 -17.23
N LYS A 70 -11.03 -4.96 -16.37
CA LYS A 70 -11.39 -3.58 -16.79
C LYS A 70 -10.31 -2.94 -17.66
N LEU A 71 -9.03 -3.16 -17.34
CA LEU A 71 -7.90 -2.60 -18.11
C LEU A 71 -7.78 -3.25 -19.50
N ASP A 72 -8.01 -4.55 -19.61
CA ASP A 72 -7.85 -5.29 -20.86
C ASP A 72 -8.94 -4.98 -21.87
N SER A 73 -10.15 -4.64 -21.40
CA SER A 73 -11.26 -4.19 -22.24
C SER A 73 -11.15 -2.74 -22.71
N ASN A 74 -10.28 -1.93 -22.09
CA ASN A 74 -10.14 -0.50 -22.40
C ASN A 74 -8.65 -0.08 -22.54
N PRO A 75 -8.11 -0.03 -23.78
CA PRO A 75 -6.71 0.34 -24.02
C PRO A 75 -6.32 1.73 -23.50
N LYS A 76 -7.25 2.69 -23.53
CA LYS A 76 -7.03 4.06 -23.04
C LYS A 76 -6.90 4.08 -21.53
N LEU A 77 -7.78 3.36 -20.83
CA LEU A 77 -7.71 3.16 -19.38
C LEU A 77 -6.41 2.46 -18.97
N ARG A 78 -6.02 1.39 -19.68
CA ARG A 78 -4.75 0.69 -19.44
C ARG A 78 -3.54 1.60 -19.59
N SER A 79 -3.53 2.46 -20.61
CA SER A 79 -2.47 3.46 -20.79
C SER A 79 -2.44 4.45 -19.63
N GLY A 80 -3.59 5.04 -19.28
CA GLY A 80 -3.71 5.97 -18.15
C GLY A 80 -3.28 5.36 -16.82
N PHE A 81 -3.66 4.11 -16.56
CA PHE A 81 -3.25 3.34 -15.39
C PHE A 81 -1.74 3.16 -15.31
N ARG A 82 -1.10 2.79 -16.43
CA ARG A 82 0.37 2.65 -16.51
C ARG A 82 1.07 3.99 -16.26
N THR A 83 0.58 5.06 -16.87
CA THR A 83 1.12 6.41 -16.64
C THR A 83 0.97 6.81 -15.17
N TYR A 84 -0.20 6.60 -14.58
CA TYR A 84 -0.45 6.90 -13.17
C TYR A 84 0.52 6.17 -12.25
N LEU A 85 0.65 4.85 -12.38
CA LEU A 85 1.56 4.05 -11.56
C LEU A 85 3.02 4.48 -11.75
N SER A 86 3.43 4.77 -12.99
CA SER A 86 4.80 5.19 -13.29
C SER A 86 5.11 6.53 -12.61
N THR A 87 4.23 7.52 -12.74
CA THR A 87 4.38 8.83 -12.09
C THR A 87 4.39 8.70 -10.57
N LEU A 88 3.46 7.92 -10.01
CA LEU A 88 3.35 7.70 -8.56
C LEU A 88 4.57 6.98 -7.99
N THR A 89 5.12 6.00 -8.71
CA THR A 89 6.31 5.26 -8.27
C THR A 89 7.58 6.12 -8.35
N LEU A 90 7.72 6.91 -9.42
CA LEU A 90 8.91 7.74 -9.65
C LEU A 90 8.96 8.98 -8.76
N THR A 91 7.84 9.68 -8.62
CA THR A 91 7.78 10.96 -7.89
C THR A 91 7.29 10.79 -6.46
N GLY A 92 6.61 9.68 -6.15
CA GLY A 92 5.89 9.50 -4.89
C GLY A 92 4.59 10.30 -4.80
N ILE A 93 4.21 11.04 -5.85
CA ILE A 93 3.07 11.95 -5.88
C ILE A 93 1.95 11.35 -6.73
N SER A 94 0.73 11.34 -6.20
CA SER A 94 -0.47 10.96 -6.95
C SER A 94 -0.90 12.09 -7.88
N GLU A 95 -0.84 11.87 -9.19
CA GLU A 95 -1.31 12.86 -10.17
C GLU A 95 -2.84 12.86 -10.20
N LYS A 96 -3.43 14.01 -9.84
CA LYS A 96 -4.87 14.15 -9.55
C LYS A 96 -5.76 13.82 -10.75
N ASN A 97 -5.40 14.27 -11.94
CA ASN A 97 -6.27 14.10 -13.12
C ASN A 97 -6.35 12.64 -13.57
N LEU A 98 -5.22 11.92 -13.48
CA LEU A 98 -5.16 10.48 -13.73
C LEU A 98 -5.84 9.70 -12.62
N ALA A 99 -5.65 10.09 -11.35
CA ALA A 99 -6.29 9.45 -10.22
C ALA A 99 -7.82 9.54 -10.29
N LEU A 100 -8.37 10.71 -10.61
CA LEU A 100 -9.82 10.92 -10.75
C LEU A 100 -10.44 10.01 -11.83
N LYS A 101 -9.80 9.92 -12.99
CA LYS A 101 -10.26 9.02 -14.08
C LYS A 101 -10.23 7.56 -13.65
N LEU A 102 -9.20 7.17 -12.90
CA LEU A 102 -9.08 5.81 -12.38
C LEU A 102 -10.11 5.52 -11.29
N GLU A 103 -10.45 6.50 -10.45
CA GLU A 103 -11.50 6.39 -9.43
C GLU A 103 -12.85 6.07 -10.07
N GLU A 104 -13.24 6.81 -11.11
CA GLU A 104 -14.49 6.59 -11.85
C GLU A 104 -14.54 5.18 -12.47
N GLU A 105 -13.47 4.80 -13.16
CA GLU A 105 -13.40 3.53 -13.91
C GLU A 105 -13.28 2.31 -12.98
N LEU A 106 -12.54 2.44 -11.87
CA LEU A 106 -12.40 1.38 -10.88
C LEU A 106 -13.54 1.37 -9.86
N ASN A 107 -14.34 2.44 -9.80
CA ASN A 107 -15.38 2.69 -8.80
C ASN A 107 -14.84 2.59 -7.36
N SER A 108 -13.73 3.29 -7.12
CA SER A 108 -13.07 3.26 -5.82
C SER A 108 -12.42 4.61 -5.50
N PRO A 109 -12.84 5.28 -4.40
CA PRO A 109 -12.30 6.57 -3.98
C PRO A 109 -10.90 6.48 -3.35
N LEU A 110 -10.43 5.26 -3.05
CA LEU A 110 -9.18 5.01 -2.35
C LEU A 110 -8.32 4.02 -3.12
N PHE A 111 -7.04 4.35 -3.29
CA PHE A 111 -6.07 3.45 -3.89
C PHE A 111 -5.14 2.89 -2.83
N LEU A 112 -5.05 1.57 -2.78
CA LEU A 112 -4.14 0.87 -1.89
C LEU A 112 -2.96 0.34 -2.71
N LEU A 113 -1.83 1.05 -2.68
CA LEU A 113 -0.63 0.72 -3.44
C LEU A 113 0.35 -0.09 -2.60
N LEU A 114 0.65 -1.31 -3.04
CA LEU A 114 1.84 -2.04 -2.62
C LEU A 114 3.00 -1.74 -3.58
N ASP A 115 4.08 -1.23 -3.01
CA ASP A 115 5.29 -0.81 -3.72
C ASP A 115 6.51 -1.53 -3.11
N PHE A 116 7.20 -2.34 -3.91
CA PHE A 116 8.34 -3.15 -3.51
C PHE A 116 9.54 -2.79 -4.37
N VAL A 117 10.50 -2.06 -3.80
CA VAL A 117 11.66 -1.60 -4.56
C VAL A 117 12.95 -2.18 -3.99
N SER A 118 13.79 -2.67 -4.89
CA SER A 118 15.15 -3.13 -4.60
C SER A 118 16.13 -2.06 -5.04
N PHE A 119 17.04 -1.67 -4.16
CA PHE A 119 18.06 -0.66 -4.41
C PHE A 119 19.45 -1.18 -4.03
N PRO A 120 20.53 -0.68 -4.67
CA PRO A 120 21.86 -0.94 -4.18
C PRO A 120 22.03 -0.34 -2.76
N CYS A 121 22.67 -1.07 -1.84
CA CYS A 121 23.05 -0.51 -0.55
C CYS A 121 24.42 0.17 -0.65
N THR A 122 24.48 1.45 -0.27
CA THR A 122 25.68 2.32 -0.40
C THR A 122 26.36 2.63 0.93
N LYS A 123 25.77 2.24 2.07
CA LYS A 123 26.37 2.34 3.42
C LYS A 123 26.64 0.95 3.96
N GLU A 124 27.61 0.78 4.86
CA GLU A 124 27.95 -0.47 5.56
C GLU A 124 26.75 -1.42 5.69
N CYS A 125 26.66 -2.32 4.72
CA CYS A 125 25.62 -3.31 4.57
C CYS A 125 26.34 -4.63 4.32
N PRO A 126 25.90 -5.72 4.98
CA PRO A 126 26.44 -7.04 4.70
C PRO A 126 26.22 -7.44 3.23
N SER A 127 25.12 -6.99 2.59
CA SER A 127 24.85 -7.17 1.16
C SER A 127 24.85 -5.85 0.38
N ASN A 128 25.08 -5.94 -0.93
CA ASN A 128 24.94 -4.83 -1.87
C ASN A 128 23.48 -4.48 -2.22
N VAL A 129 22.49 -5.13 -1.62
CA VAL A 129 21.07 -4.90 -1.91
C VAL A 129 20.26 -4.61 -0.64
N GLN A 130 19.34 -3.66 -0.75
CA GLN A 130 18.32 -3.40 0.25
C GLN A 130 16.93 -3.34 -0.39
N TRP A 131 15.92 -3.74 0.36
CA TRP A 131 14.53 -3.62 -0.03
C TRP A 131 13.83 -2.52 0.73
N VAL A 132 12.89 -1.87 0.04
CA VAL A 132 11.91 -0.97 0.61
C VAL A 132 10.54 -1.46 0.17
N ILE A 133 9.73 -1.91 1.12
CA ILE A 133 8.36 -2.37 0.91
C ILE A 133 7.43 -1.34 1.54
N ARG A 134 6.44 -0.87 0.79
CA ARG A 134 5.50 0.17 1.20
C ARG A 134 4.08 -0.26 0.88
N LEU A 135 3.18 -0.11 1.84
CA LEU A 135 1.74 -0.17 1.60
C LEU A 135 1.16 1.20 1.90
N LYS A 136 0.63 1.86 0.86
CA LYS A 136 0.10 3.23 0.91
C LYS A 136 -1.39 3.22 0.63
N LEU A 137 -2.18 3.86 1.48
CA LEU A 137 -3.56 4.23 1.23
C LEU A 137 -3.60 5.68 0.76
N ILE A 138 -4.09 5.89 -0.45
CA ILE A 138 -4.11 7.19 -1.13
C ILE A 138 -5.56 7.54 -1.46
N GLU A 139 -5.99 8.76 -1.20
CA GLU A 139 -7.29 9.25 -1.66
C GLU A 139 -7.18 9.68 -3.13
N ALA A 140 -8.04 9.14 -3.99
CA ALA A 140 -7.93 9.34 -5.43
C ALA A 140 -8.20 10.80 -5.84
N HIS A 141 -9.24 11.40 -5.26
CA HIS A 141 -9.65 12.77 -5.59
C HIS A 141 -8.60 13.82 -5.22
N SER A 142 -8.03 13.74 -4.02
CA SER A 142 -7.04 14.71 -3.52
C SER A 142 -5.60 14.33 -3.87
N GLY A 143 -5.33 13.04 -4.09
CA GLY A 143 -3.98 12.49 -4.18
C GLY A 143 -3.27 12.38 -2.83
N ASP A 144 -3.95 12.65 -1.73
CA ASP A 144 -3.36 12.67 -0.39
C ASP A 144 -2.99 11.26 0.08
N LEU A 145 -1.82 11.16 0.72
CA LEU A 145 -1.46 9.96 1.48
C LEU A 145 -2.25 9.95 2.79
N ILE A 146 -3.12 8.96 2.94
CA ILE A 146 -3.97 8.78 4.13
C ILE A 146 -3.23 7.99 5.20
N PHE A 147 -2.64 6.87 4.81
CA PHE A 147 -1.93 5.97 5.70
C PHE A 147 -0.83 5.22 4.95
N GLN A 148 0.28 4.96 5.62
CA GLN A 148 1.41 4.25 5.05
C GLN A 148 2.10 3.41 6.10
N VAL A 149 2.42 2.18 5.72
CA VAL A 149 3.45 1.37 6.37
C VAL A 149 4.62 1.22 5.42
N ARG A 150 5.82 1.49 5.92
CA ARG A 150 7.08 1.31 5.19
C ARG A 150 7.99 0.38 5.97
N LEU A 151 8.52 -0.64 5.31
CA LEU A 151 9.56 -1.53 5.83
C LEU A 151 10.81 -1.36 4.97
N GLN A 152 11.95 -1.20 5.62
CA GLN A 152 13.27 -1.27 4.99
C GLN A 152 14.04 -2.46 5.55
N HIS A 153 14.60 -3.27 4.66
CA HIS A 153 15.38 -4.46 4.99
C HIS A 153 16.70 -4.43 4.22
N LYS A 154 17.81 -4.65 4.93
CA LYS A 154 19.12 -4.89 4.32
C LYS A 154 19.29 -6.39 4.19
N LEU A 155 19.54 -6.89 2.98
CA LEU A 155 19.74 -8.32 2.77
C LEU A 155 21.04 -8.76 3.46
N ASP A 156 21.02 -9.97 4.01
CA ASP A 156 22.22 -10.68 4.45
C ASP A 156 22.76 -11.60 3.33
N GLU A 157 23.97 -12.13 3.47
CA GLU A 157 24.61 -12.97 2.44
C GLU A 157 23.90 -14.32 2.23
N ASP A 158 23.35 -14.89 3.30
CA ASP A 158 22.58 -16.14 3.30
C ASP A 158 21.16 -16.00 2.70
N GLU A 159 20.65 -14.78 2.62
CA GLU A 159 19.34 -14.45 2.03
C GLU A 159 19.39 -14.32 0.48
N LYS A 160 20.52 -14.66 -0.15
CA LYS A 160 20.72 -14.54 -1.61
C LYS A 160 20.31 -15.77 -2.42
N THR A 161 20.06 -16.91 -1.79
CA THR A 161 19.56 -18.08 -2.54
C THR A 161 18.15 -17.75 -3.07
N ALA A 162 17.82 -18.26 -4.26
CA ALA A 162 16.54 -17.92 -4.90
C ALA A 162 15.33 -18.30 -4.02
N GLU A 163 15.43 -19.40 -3.28
CA GLU A 163 14.40 -19.86 -2.34
C GLU A 163 14.29 -18.93 -1.12
N ALA A 164 15.41 -18.67 -0.42
CA ALA A 164 15.41 -17.78 0.74
C ALA A 164 14.98 -16.35 0.38
N TYR A 165 15.38 -15.86 -0.78
CA TYR A 165 14.99 -14.54 -1.29
C TYR A 165 13.46 -14.45 -1.48
N ASN A 166 12.85 -15.48 -2.08
CA ASN A 166 11.41 -15.52 -2.32
C ASN A 166 10.62 -15.65 -1.01
N GLU A 167 11.04 -16.54 -0.11
CA GLU A 167 10.43 -16.72 1.21
C GLU A 167 10.51 -15.45 2.05
N LEU A 168 11.67 -14.78 2.04
CA LEU A 168 11.86 -13.53 2.73
C LEU A 168 10.98 -12.41 2.15
N ALA A 169 10.86 -12.32 0.82
CA ALA A 169 10.00 -11.35 0.17
C ALA A 169 8.53 -11.56 0.56
N ALA A 170 8.07 -12.81 0.60
CA ALA A 170 6.72 -13.15 1.06
C ALA A 170 6.53 -12.75 2.54
N LYS A 171 7.43 -13.20 3.41
CA LYS A 171 7.40 -12.91 4.86
C LYS A 171 7.36 -11.41 5.17
N LEU A 172 8.23 -10.62 4.52
CA LEU A 172 8.31 -9.18 4.76
C LEU A 172 7.11 -8.44 4.16
N THR A 173 6.57 -8.90 3.03
CA THR A 173 5.36 -8.33 2.45
C THR A 173 4.15 -8.58 3.34
N THR A 174 3.95 -9.82 3.82
CA THR A 174 2.91 -10.15 4.79
C THR A 174 3.04 -9.30 6.05
N LYS A 175 4.25 -9.14 6.58
CA LYS A 175 4.47 -8.26 7.74
C LYS A 175 4.02 -6.83 7.50
N VAL A 176 4.30 -6.24 6.33
CA VAL A 176 3.83 -4.88 5.99
C VAL A 176 2.29 -4.80 5.97
N VAL A 177 1.63 -5.85 5.47
CA VAL A 177 0.17 -5.94 5.44
C VAL A 177 -0.41 -6.09 6.87
N ASP A 178 0.21 -6.89 7.74
CA ASP A 178 -0.19 -7.07 9.15
C ASP A 178 -0.04 -5.77 9.96
N GLU A 179 1.08 -5.08 9.78
CA GLU A 179 1.35 -3.78 10.40
C GLU A 179 0.37 -2.71 9.88
N PHE A 180 -0.04 -2.81 8.62
CA PHE A 180 -1.10 -1.95 8.07
C PHE A 180 -2.45 -2.27 8.73
N ALA A 181 -2.81 -3.55 8.83
CA ALA A 181 -4.08 -3.97 9.42
C ALA A 181 -4.21 -3.55 10.90
N SER A 182 -3.12 -3.68 11.66
CA SER A 182 -3.07 -3.30 13.07
C SER A 182 -2.99 -1.78 13.28
N GLY A 183 -2.34 -1.05 12.36
CA GLY A 183 -2.20 0.39 12.43
C GLY A 183 -3.40 1.17 11.86
N PHE A 184 -4.07 0.64 10.84
CA PHE A 184 -5.25 1.23 10.20
C PHE A 184 -6.53 0.84 10.95
N ILE A 185 -6.56 1.18 12.24
CA ILE A 185 -7.70 0.96 13.14
C ILE A 185 -8.10 2.33 13.69
N VAL A 186 -9.41 2.58 13.81
CA VAL A 186 -9.92 3.69 14.62
C VAL A 186 -10.13 3.17 16.03
N PRO A 187 -9.38 3.65 17.04
CA PRO A 187 -9.61 3.24 18.41
C PRO A 187 -11.05 3.56 18.83
N TRP A 188 -11.75 2.59 19.43
CA TRP A 188 -13.18 2.71 19.79
C TRP A 188 -13.52 3.97 20.59
N HIS A 189 -12.63 4.38 21.49
CA HIS A 189 -12.82 5.60 22.29
C HIS A 189 -12.82 6.87 21.41
N ARG A 190 -12.03 6.90 20.34
CA ARG A 190 -11.98 8.00 19.39
C ARG A 190 -13.21 8.02 18.50
N TRP A 191 -13.62 6.85 18.00
CA TRP A 191 -14.89 6.70 17.29
C TRP A 191 -16.04 7.23 18.15
N ARG A 192 -16.15 6.75 19.39
CA ARG A 192 -17.19 7.16 20.33
C ARG A 192 -17.13 8.66 20.62
N PHE A 193 -15.94 9.23 20.84
CA PHE A 193 -15.79 10.66 21.10
C PHE A 193 -16.28 11.51 19.92
N GLU A 194 -15.93 11.19 18.68
CA GLU A 194 -16.44 11.90 17.50
C GLU A 194 -17.96 11.75 17.34
N HIS A 195 -18.50 10.57 17.66
CA HIS A 195 -19.94 10.27 17.61
C HIS A 195 -20.74 10.78 18.82
N LEU A 196 -20.09 11.36 19.83
CA LEU A 196 -20.73 12.09 20.93
C LEU A 196 -20.77 13.61 20.68
N LYS A 197 -20.03 14.13 19.71
CA LYS A 197 -20.05 15.57 19.40
C LYS A 197 -21.36 15.99 18.75
N PRO A 198 -21.87 17.20 19.04
CA PRO A 198 -23.04 17.77 18.36
C PRO A 198 -22.81 17.85 16.84
N GLU A 199 -23.87 17.66 16.05
CA GLU A 199 -23.82 17.69 14.58
C GLU A 199 -23.21 18.99 14.02
N SER A 200 -23.44 20.12 14.68
CA SER A 200 -22.86 21.43 14.32
C SER A 200 -21.34 21.46 14.41
N VAL A 201 -20.74 20.69 15.33
CA VAL A 201 -19.28 20.58 15.51
C VAL A 201 -18.67 19.60 14.52
N ARG A 202 -19.43 18.57 14.08
CA ARG A 202 -18.99 17.62 13.06
C ARG A 202 -18.85 18.27 11.68
N LYS A 203 -19.81 19.11 11.28
CA LYS A 203 -19.77 19.84 10.00
C LYS A 203 -18.62 20.86 9.93
N LEU A 204 -18.32 21.52 11.05
CA LEU A 204 -17.24 22.50 11.11
C LEU A 204 -15.85 21.88 10.86
N ARG A 205 -15.62 20.64 11.30
CA ARG A 205 -14.35 19.93 11.07
C ARG A 205 -14.21 19.31 9.68
N SER A 206 -15.31 18.96 9.01
CA SER A 206 -15.24 18.54 7.60
C SER A 206 -14.91 19.71 6.66
N GLU A 207 -15.23 20.94 7.06
CA GLU A 207 -14.91 22.17 6.32
C GLU A 207 -13.55 22.75 6.70
N ILE A 208 -13.09 22.51 7.94
CA ILE A 208 -11.77 22.92 8.44
C ILE A 208 -10.90 21.67 8.51
N GLY A 209 -10.25 21.29 7.40
CA GLY A 209 -9.39 20.12 7.32
C GLY A 209 -8.26 20.12 8.36
N ILE A 210 -8.49 19.48 9.51
CA ILE A 210 -7.53 19.16 10.57
C ILE A 210 -7.61 17.66 10.88
#